data_AF-A0A6M1SG05-F1
#
_entry.id   AF-A0A6M1SG05-F1
#
_cell.length_a   1.000
_cell.length_b   1.000
_cell.length_c   1.000
_cell.angle_alpha   90.00
_cell.angle_beta   90.00
_cell.angle_gamma   90.00
#
_symmetry.space_group_name_H-M   'P 1'
#
loop_
_entity.id
_entity.type
_entity.pdbx_description
1 polymer ?
#
loop_
_entity_poly.entity_id
_entity_poly.type
_entity_poly.pdbx_seq_one_letter_code
_entity_poly.pdbx_strand_id
1 'polypeptide(L)'
;MTHVLLLFRSLAPQKWFLSLLLLGCWLSLLCVPAEAQQLPGLTSQPTGDGGQQWSLSLQTLLFLSSLAFLPAMLLMMTSFTRIIIVLSLLRTAMGTQATPPNQVLLGIALFLTFFVMSPVISQVYDTAWVPLTQEAINFEEFLL
;
A
#
# COMPACT_ATOMS: atom_id res chain seq x y z
N MET A 1 -30.24 -38.79 46.58
CA MET A 1 -29.21 -37.87 45.99
C MET A 1 -27.79 -38.45 46.00
N THR A 2 -27.58 -39.73 46.33
CA THR A 2 -26.25 -40.39 46.31
C THR A 2 -26.01 -41.26 45.06
N HIS A 3 -27.06 -41.67 44.34
CA HIS A 3 -26.93 -42.49 43.13
C HIS A 3 -26.50 -41.71 41.86
N VAL A 4 -26.66 -40.37 41.82
CA VAL A 4 -26.24 -39.53 40.67
C VAL A 4 -24.72 -39.28 40.67
N LEU A 5 -24.10 -39.26 41.85
CA LEU A 5 -22.66 -39.01 42.02
C LEU A 5 -21.77 -40.19 41.58
N LEU A 6 -22.31 -41.42 41.50
CA LEU A 6 -21.56 -42.59 41.05
C LEU A 6 -21.55 -42.76 39.52
N LEU A 7 -22.47 -42.12 38.78
CA LEU A 7 -22.48 -42.16 37.32
C LEU A 7 -21.48 -41.16 36.71
N PHE A 8 -21.08 -40.13 37.45
CA PHE A 8 -20.08 -39.13 37.02
C PHE A 8 -18.62 -39.56 37.22
N ARG A 9 -18.37 -40.64 37.98
CA ARG A 9 -17.00 -41.13 38.29
C ARG A 9 -16.49 -42.19 37.30
N SER A 10 -17.29 -42.60 36.32
CA SER A 10 -16.97 -43.69 35.37
C SER A 10 -16.77 -43.22 33.92
N LEU A 11 -16.97 -41.94 33.61
CA LEU A 11 -16.70 -41.41 32.27
C LEU A 11 -15.24 -40.97 32.17
N ALA A 12 -14.40 -41.98 31.98
CA ALA A 12 -12.97 -41.94 31.73
C ALA A 12 -12.50 -40.80 30.79
N PRO A 13 -11.22 -40.37 30.88
CA PRO A 13 -10.55 -39.47 29.93
C PRO A 13 -10.75 -39.87 28.45
N GLN A 14 -11.13 -41.13 28.20
CA GLN A 14 -11.52 -41.69 26.90
C GLN A 14 -12.71 -40.97 26.23
N LYS A 15 -13.70 -40.46 26.97
CA LYS A 15 -14.85 -39.75 26.38
C LYS A 15 -14.52 -38.32 25.96
N TRP A 16 -13.59 -37.69 26.66
CA TRP A 16 -13.04 -36.40 26.27
C TRP A 16 -12.20 -36.54 24.99
N PHE A 17 -11.39 -37.61 24.91
CA PHE A 17 -10.63 -37.96 23.71
C PHE A 17 -11.53 -38.28 22.50
N LEU A 18 -12.59 -39.08 22.70
CA LEU A 18 -13.59 -39.38 21.66
C LEU A 18 -14.33 -38.14 21.19
N SER A 19 -14.65 -37.21 22.09
CA SER A 19 -15.29 -35.95 21.72
C SER A 19 -14.36 -35.02 20.96
N LEU A 20 -13.06 -35.00 21.30
CA LEU A 20 -12.02 -34.26 20.56
C LEU A 20 -11.79 -34.84 19.17
N LEU A 21 -11.80 -36.17 19.04
CA LEU A 21 -11.65 -36.86 17.77
C LEU A 21 -12.88 -36.67 16.88
N LEU A 22 -14.10 -36.72 17.45
CA LEU A 22 -15.33 -36.43 16.72
C LEU A 22 -15.42 -34.95 16.32
N LEU A 23 -15.00 -34.02 17.17
CA LEU A 23 -14.95 -32.59 16.83
C LEU A 23 -13.90 -32.32 15.74
N GLY A 24 -12.73 -32.97 15.82
CA GLY A 24 -11.70 -32.91 14.78
C GLY A 24 -12.20 -33.47 13.46
N CYS A 25 -12.89 -34.62 13.48
CA CYS A 25 -13.48 -35.23 12.29
C CYS A 25 -14.63 -34.37 11.71
N TRP A 26 -15.45 -33.76 12.57
CA TRP A 26 -16.47 -32.80 12.16
C TRP A 26 -15.83 -31.56 11.52
N LEU A 27 -14.73 -31.05 12.08
CA LEU A 27 -14.00 -29.90 11.54
C LEU A 27 -13.34 -30.24 10.20
N SER A 28 -12.84 -31.47 10.03
CA SER A 28 -12.33 -31.98 8.75
C SER A 28 -13.43 -32.09 7.69
N LEU A 29 -14.69 -32.34 8.09
CA LEU A 29 -15.83 -32.37 7.18
C LEU A 29 -16.31 -30.98 6.73
N LEU A 30 -15.92 -29.91 7.45
CA LEU A 30 -16.09 -28.52 7.00
C LEU A 30 -14.95 -28.02 6.10
N CYS A 31 -13.96 -28.87 5.80
CA CYS A 31 -12.93 -28.59 4.82
C CYS A 31 -13.55 -28.63 3.42
N VAL A 32 -14.11 -27.50 3.00
CA VAL A 32 -14.36 -27.17 1.58
C VAL A 32 -13.05 -27.43 0.82
N PRO A 33 -13.07 -27.96 -0.41
CA PRO A 33 -11.87 -27.97 -1.25
C PRO A 33 -11.37 -26.53 -1.34
N ALA A 34 -10.25 -26.26 -0.67
CA ALA A 34 -9.45 -25.10 -0.97
C ALA A 34 -8.96 -25.31 -2.41
N GLU A 35 -9.77 -24.83 -3.36
CA GLU A 35 -9.32 -24.54 -4.71
C GLU A 35 -8.00 -23.79 -4.51
N ALA A 36 -6.90 -24.42 -4.93
CA ALA A 36 -5.60 -23.78 -4.94
C ALA A 36 -5.79 -22.51 -5.76
N GLN A 37 -5.93 -21.37 -5.08
CA GLN A 37 -6.10 -20.08 -5.71
C GLN A 37 -4.80 -19.82 -6.47
N GLN A 38 -4.75 -20.25 -7.72
CA GLN A 38 -3.76 -19.82 -8.69
C GLN A 38 -3.82 -18.31 -8.64
N LEU A 39 -2.76 -17.66 -8.13
CA LEU A 39 -2.59 -16.22 -8.19
C LEU A 39 -2.84 -15.80 -9.65
N PRO A 40 -3.99 -15.16 -9.96
CA PRO A 40 -4.31 -14.81 -11.33
C PRO A 40 -3.40 -13.64 -11.70
N GLY A 41 -2.23 -13.93 -12.25
CA GLY A 41 -1.38 -12.89 -12.79
C GLY A 41 0.12 -13.17 -12.90
N LEU A 42 0.62 -14.32 -12.47
CA LEU A 42 2.03 -14.68 -12.60
C LEU A 42 2.24 -15.72 -13.70
N THR A 43 1.81 -15.40 -14.93
CA THR A 43 2.22 -16.17 -16.12
C THR A 43 3.02 -15.24 -17.03
N SER A 44 4.34 -15.29 -16.89
CA SER A 44 5.24 -14.72 -17.89
C SER A 44 5.23 -15.64 -19.11
N GLN A 45 4.39 -15.33 -20.10
CA GLN A 45 4.54 -15.97 -21.42
C GLN A 45 5.69 -15.22 -22.13
N PRO A 46 6.82 -15.88 -22.41
CA PRO A 46 7.88 -15.29 -23.21
C PRO A 46 7.35 -15.10 -24.63
N THR A 47 7.30 -13.85 -25.10
CA THR A 47 7.04 -13.56 -26.50
C THR A 47 8.31 -13.83 -27.32
N GLY A 48 8.16 -14.16 -28.61
CA GLY A 48 9.27 -14.54 -29.50
C GLY A 48 10.38 -13.49 -29.66
N ASP A 49 10.16 -12.25 -29.24
CA ASP A 49 11.10 -11.11 -29.30
C ASP A 49 11.81 -10.80 -27.97
N GLY A 50 11.83 -11.74 -27.01
CA GLY A 50 12.52 -11.54 -25.72
C GLY A 50 11.80 -10.63 -24.72
N GLY A 51 10.58 -10.18 -25.05
CA GLY A 51 9.67 -9.49 -24.13
C GLY A 51 8.87 -10.46 -23.25
N GLN A 52 8.73 -10.12 -21.96
CA GLN A 52 7.84 -10.83 -21.05
C GLN A 52 6.44 -10.18 -21.14
N GLN A 53 5.42 -10.92 -21.60
CA GLN A 53 4.03 -10.46 -21.52
C GLN A 53 3.57 -10.65 -20.07
N TRP A 54 3.49 -9.56 -19.31
CA TRP A 54 2.97 -9.57 -17.95
C TRP A 54 1.45 -9.71 -18.00
N SER A 55 0.85 -10.37 -17.01
CA SER A 55 -0.61 -10.44 -16.94
C SER A 55 -1.22 -9.06 -16.78
N LEU A 56 -2.40 -8.86 -17.36
CA LEU A 56 -3.16 -7.61 -17.22
C LEU A 56 -3.39 -7.23 -15.75
N SER A 57 -3.58 -8.22 -14.88
CA SER A 57 -3.71 -8.03 -13.44
C SER A 57 -2.47 -7.40 -12.81
N LEU A 58 -1.27 -7.87 -13.19
CA LEU A 58 -0.01 -7.39 -12.62
C LEU A 58 0.35 -6.00 -13.16
N GLN A 59 0.10 -5.75 -14.45
CA GLN A 59 0.25 -4.42 -15.05
C GLN A 59 -0.67 -3.39 -14.37
N THR A 60 -1.94 -3.75 -14.14
CA THR A 60 -2.90 -2.86 -13.47
C THR A 60 -2.50 -2.62 -12.02
N LEU A 61 -2.02 -3.65 -11.32
CA LEU A 61 -1.53 -3.52 -9.95
C LEU A 61 -0.35 -2.55 -9.86
N LEU A 62 0.66 -2.71 -10.71
CA LEU A 62 1.82 -1.80 -10.75
C LEU A 62 1.42 -0.37 -11.12
N PHE A 63 0.48 -0.20 -12.04
CA PHE A 63 -0.03 1.11 -12.43
C PHE A 63 -0.76 1.82 -11.28
N LEU A 64 -1.64 1.12 -10.56
CA LEU A 64 -2.35 1.70 -9.41
C LEU A 64 -1.39 1.98 -8.25
N SER A 65 -0.42 1.10 -8.01
CA SER A 65 0.62 1.32 -7.00
C SER A 65 1.49 2.52 -7.33
N SER A 66 1.92 2.68 -8.59
CA SER A 66 2.73 3.83 -8.99
C SER A 66 1.93 5.13 -8.89
N LEU A 67 0.66 5.14 -9.30
CA LEU A 67 -0.21 6.32 -9.21
C LEU A 67 -0.44 6.78 -7.76
N ALA A 68 -0.56 5.85 -6.81
CA ALA A 68 -0.68 6.18 -5.39
C ALA A 68 0.64 6.69 -4.77
N PHE A 69 1.78 6.18 -5.22
CA PHE A 69 3.09 6.50 -4.65
C PHE A 69 3.72 7.78 -5.24
N LEU A 70 3.52 8.02 -6.53
CA LEU A 70 4.05 9.17 -7.27
C LEU A 70 3.76 10.53 -6.61
N PRO A 71 2.54 10.85 -6.12
CA PRO A 71 2.30 12.14 -5.47
C PRO A 71 3.07 12.29 -4.15
N ALA A 72 3.21 11.21 -3.37
CA ALA A 72 3.99 11.24 -2.14
C ALA A 72 5.49 11.43 -2.43
N MET A 73 6.01 10.73 -3.45
CA MET A 73 7.39 10.85 -3.89
C MET A 73 7.71 12.27 -4.38
N LEU A 74 6.83 12.87 -5.20
CA LEU A 74 6.98 14.25 -5.66
C LEU A 74 7.05 15.24 -4.49
N LEU A 75 6.18 15.11 -3.50
CA LEU A 75 6.22 15.97 -2.32
C LEU A 75 7.54 15.78 -1.54
N MET A 76 8.06 14.55 -1.43
CA MET A 76 9.32 14.27 -0.74
C MET A 76 10.56 14.79 -1.47
N MET A 77 10.55 14.83 -2.81
CA MET A 77 11.63 15.35 -3.63
C MET A 77 11.70 16.88 -3.67
N THR A 78 10.63 17.57 -3.29
CA THR A 78 10.52 19.03 -3.35
C THR A 78 10.80 19.71 -1.99
N SER A 79 10.67 21.03 -1.94
CA SER A 79 10.82 21.82 -0.70
C SER A 79 9.67 21.61 0.30
N PHE A 80 8.61 20.88 -0.08
CA PHE A 80 7.43 20.64 0.76
C PHE A 80 7.79 20.08 2.14
N THR A 81 8.64 19.04 2.20
CA THR A 81 9.05 18.39 3.46
C THR A 81 9.73 19.35 4.43
N ARG A 82 10.58 20.26 3.92
CA ARG A 82 11.26 21.25 4.78
C ARG A 82 10.27 22.27 5.32
N ILE A 83 9.39 22.78 4.46
CA ILE A 83 8.39 23.79 4.84
C ILE A 83 7.43 23.22 5.90
N ILE A 84 6.89 22.02 5.69
CA ILE A 84 5.92 21.42 6.63
C ILE A 84 6.57 21.09 7.99
N ILE A 85 7.82 20.63 8.02
CA ILE A 85 8.53 20.35 9.28
C ILE A 85 8.74 21.65 10.06
N VAL A 86 9.22 22.72 9.41
CA VAL A 86 9.44 24.01 10.07
C VAL A 86 8.13 24.57 10.62
N LEU A 87 7.06 24.56 9.83
CA LEU A 87 5.73 25.02 10.29
C LEU A 87 5.17 24.15 11.43
N SER A 88 5.41 22.84 11.40
CA SER A 88 5.01 21.91 12.47
C SER A 88 5.77 22.18 13.77
N LEU A 89 7.08 22.45 13.69
CA LEU A 89 7.89 22.82 14.85
C LEU A 89 7.46 24.16 15.44
N LEU A 90 7.16 25.15 14.59
CA LEU A 90 6.63 26.45 15.02
C LEU A 90 5.29 26.29 15.75
N ARG A 91 4.42 25.42 15.25
CA ARG A 91 3.15 25.10 15.92
C ARG A 91 3.37 24.60 17.35
N THR A 92 4.28 23.65 17.54
CA THR A 92 4.59 23.11 18.88
C THR A 92 5.19 24.18 19.79
N ALA A 93 6.05 25.05 19.23
CA ALA A 93 6.69 26.13 19.98
C ALA A 93 5.70 27.19 20.49
N MET A 94 4.55 27.38 19.82
CA MET A 94 3.54 28.37 20.23
C MET A 94 2.75 27.97 21.48
N GLY A 95 2.85 26.72 21.98
CA GLY A 95 2.26 26.30 23.26
C GLY A 95 0.73 26.36 23.38
N THR A 96 0.02 26.78 22.34
CA THR A 96 -1.45 26.89 22.30
C THR A 96 -2.09 25.64 21.72
N GLN A 97 -3.15 25.12 22.36
CA GLN A 97 -3.74 23.82 22.03
C GLN A 97 -4.58 23.75 20.75
N ALA A 98 -4.80 24.85 20.04
CA ALA A 98 -5.79 24.91 18.96
C ALA A 98 -5.38 25.73 17.72
N THR A 99 -4.08 25.96 17.50
CA THR A 99 -3.62 26.72 16.34
C THR A 99 -2.58 25.94 15.57
N PRO A 100 -2.59 25.94 14.22
CA PRO A 100 -3.68 25.69 13.27
C PRO A 100 -3.88 24.18 12.97
N PRO A 101 -5.05 23.74 12.43
CA PRO A 101 -5.34 22.32 12.15
C PRO A 101 -4.41 21.77 11.06
N ASN A 102 -4.13 20.45 11.10
CA ASN A 102 -3.17 19.81 10.18
C ASN A 102 -3.47 20.08 8.70
N GLN A 103 -4.75 20.11 8.33
CA GLN A 103 -5.20 20.40 6.96
C GLN A 103 -4.80 21.81 6.49
N VAL A 104 -4.83 22.81 7.38
CA VAL A 104 -4.44 24.18 7.06
C VAL A 104 -2.92 24.28 6.90
N LEU A 105 -2.14 23.62 7.75
CA LEU A 105 -0.67 23.57 7.61
C LEU A 105 -0.29 22.95 6.26
N LEU A 106 -0.94 21.86 5.89
CA LEU A 106 -0.73 21.17 4.62
C LEU A 106 -1.05 22.10 3.43
N GLY A 107 -2.16 22.84 3.48
CA GLY A 107 -2.55 23.81 2.46
C GLY A 107 -1.54 24.96 2.31
N ILE A 108 -1.12 25.56 3.42
CA ILE A 108 -0.11 26.63 3.41
C ILE A 108 1.23 26.10 2.89
N ALA A 109 1.64 24.91 3.31
CA ALA A 109 2.89 24.29 2.86
C ALA A 109 2.88 24.01 1.35
N LEU A 110 1.77 23.51 0.80
CA LEU A 110 1.64 23.27 -0.64
C LEU A 110 1.71 24.57 -1.45
N PHE A 111 1.00 25.61 -1.01
CA PHE A 111 1.01 26.91 -1.69
C PHE A 111 2.40 27.54 -1.69
N LEU A 112 3.08 27.54 -0.55
CA LEU A 112 4.47 28.02 -0.45
C LEU A 112 5.43 27.17 -1.28
N THR A 113 5.19 25.86 -1.38
CA THR A 113 6.00 24.98 -2.24
C THR A 113 5.87 25.38 -3.70
N PHE A 114 4.66 25.59 -4.22
CA PHE A 114 4.50 26.05 -5.60
C PHE A 114 5.14 27.40 -5.86
N PHE A 115 5.04 28.34 -4.91
CA PHE A 115 5.69 29.63 -5.01
C PHE A 115 7.22 29.51 -5.10
N VAL A 116 7.84 28.73 -4.22
CA VAL A 116 9.30 28.54 -4.20
C VAL A 116 9.78 27.68 -5.38
N MET A 117 8.97 26.74 -5.86
CA MET A 117 9.31 25.84 -6.97
C MET A 117 9.01 26.39 -8.36
N SER A 118 8.40 27.57 -8.50
CA SER A 118 8.15 28.21 -9.79
C SER A 118 9.33 28.15 -10.79
N PRO A 119 10.59 28.50 -10.42
CA PRO A 119 11.71 28.44 -11.36
C PRO A 119 12.14 27.01 -11.73
N VAL A 120 11.91 26.02 -10.86
CA VAL A 120 12.23 24.61 -11.16
C VAL A 120 11.21 24.06 -12.15
N ILE A 121 9.93 24.40 -11.97
CA ILE A 121 8.87 24.01 -12.90
C ILE A 121 9.14 24.59 -14.30
N SER A 122 9.57 25.86 -14.39
CA SER A 122 9.94 26.48 -15.68
C SER A 122 11.14 25.79 -16.33
N GLN A 123 12.19 25.48 -15.58
CA GLN A 123 13.36 24.76 -16.11
C GLN A 123 12.99 23.36 -16.64
N VAL A 124 12.16 22.61 -15.91
CA VAL A 124 11.69 21.29 -16.36
C VAL A 124 10.84 21.41 -17.63
N TYR A 125 10.02 22.46 -17.74
CA TYR A 125 9.23 22.71 -18.95
C TYR A 125 10.12 22.91 -20.18
N ASP A 126 11.11 23.78 -20.10
CA ASP A 126 11.97 24.10 -21.24
C ASP A 126 12.96 22.96 -21.58
N THR A 127 13.47 22.26 -20.56
CA THR A 127 14.56 21.28 -20.73
C THR A 127 14.06 19.86 -21.00
N ALA A 128 12.89 19.48 -20.49
CA ALA A 128 12.38 18.11 -20.61
C ALA A 128 11.08 18.04 -21.42
N TRP A 129 10.10 18.91 -21.11
CA TRP A 129 8.78 18.82 -21.73
C TRP A 129 8.78 19.25 -23.20
N VAL A 130 9.33 20.44 -23.50
CA VAL A 130 9.40 20.96 -24.88
C VAL A 130 10.13 19.99 -25.83
N PRO A 131 11.36 19.51 -25.55
CA PRO A 131 12.05 18.61 -26.47
C PRO A 131 11.39 17.25 -26.63
N LEU A 132 10.70 16.73 -25.59
CA LEU A 132 9.90 15.51 -25.71
C LEU A 132 8.77 15.67 -26.73
N THR A 133 8.06 16.81 -26.70
CA THR A 133 6.97 17.09 -27.65
C THR A 133 7.44 17.36 -29.08
N GLN A 134 8.71 17.74 -29.24
CA GLN A 134 9.36 17.95 -30.54
C GLN A 134 10.05 16.69 -31.07
N GLU A 135 9.90 15.55 -30.38
CA GLU A 135 10.56 14.27 -30.70
C GLU A 135 12.09 14.38 -30.75
N ALA A 136 12.66 15.38 -30.05
CA ALA A 136 14.10 15.63 -30.03
C ALA A 136 14.84 14.74 -29.03
N ILE A 137 14.14 14.21 -28.02
CA ILE A 137 14.66 13.29 -27.00
C ILE A 137 13.71 12.08 -26.82
N ASN A 138 14.29 10.93 -26.47
CA ASN A 138 13.52 9.72 -26.14
C ASN A 138 13.03 9.74 -24.69
N PHE A 139 12.05 8.91 -24.34
CA PHE A 139 11.53 8.82 -22.97
C PHE A 139 12.60 8.42 -21.93
N GLU A 140 13.59 7.61 -22.32
CA GLU A 140 14.71 7.29 -21.44
C GLU A 140 15.57 8.51 -21.11
N GLU A 141 15.77 9.40 -22.09
CA GLU A 141 16.54 10.63 -21.90
C GLU A 141 15.73 11.72 -21.18
N PHE A 142 14.40 11.72 -21.31
CA PHE A 142 13.51 12.57 -20.51
C PHE A 142 13.57 12.28 -19.00
N LEU A 143 13.86 11.03 -18.62
CA LEU A 143 13.94 10.61 -17.22
C LEU A 143 15.32 10.85 -16.58
N LEU A 144 16.36 11.15 -17.37
CA LEU A 144 17.74 11.36 -16.94
C LEU A 144 18.07 12.85 -16.76
#